data_AF-A0A2U2PIH1-F1
#
_entry.id   AF-A0A2U2PIH1-F1
#
_cell.length_a   1.000
_cell.length_b   1.000
_cell.length_c   1.000
_cell.angle_alpha   90.00
_cell.angle_beta   90.00
_cell.angle_gamma   90.00
#
_symmetry.space_group_name_H-M   'P 1'
#
loop_
_entity.id
_entity.type
_entity.pdbx_description
1 polymer ?
#
loop_
_entity_poly.entity_id
_entity_poly.type
_entity_poly.pdbx_seq_one_letter_code
_entity_poly.pdbx_strand_id
1 'polypeptide(L)'
;MTYKAFQPLPHIRNFMSASQNNMETVIPPQQTIKATPHKASSVDVISALLILLWIYAALSKLTDYDEARRQMLNQVFPVHVAEILTWLVPATELVLAACLTWKPLQLPGLIASLVLLITFSLYIAITMSNAFGRTPCSCGGIIKHLGYWQHLAFNLFFAALSAIAIVFTIKSGGQKGTSGRKEEP
;
A
#
# COMPACT_ATOMS: atom_id res chain seq x y z
N MET A 1 -40.61 -53.74 54.17
CA MET A 1 -40.31 -53.86 52.73
C MET A 1 -38.95 -53.23 52.49
N THR A 2 -37.92 -54.06 52.43
CA THR A 2 -36.52 -53.67 52.23
C THR A 2 -36.15 -53.83 50.76
N TYR A 3 -35.88 -52.73 50.07
CA TYR A 3 -35.46 -52.73 48.67
C TYR A 3 -33.95 -53.02 48.59
N LYS A 4 -33.60 -54.05 47.82
CA LYS A 4 -32.22 -54.45 47.53
C LYS A 4 -31.55 -53.41 46.63
N ALA A 5 -30.31 -53.07 46.97
CA ALA A 5 -29.40 -52.22 46.21
C ALA A 5 -29.14 -52.80 44.81
N PHE A 6 -29.29 -51.96 43.79
CA PHE A 6 -28.93 -52.25 42.41
C PHE A 6 -27.43 -51.95 42.23
N GLN A 7 -26.62 -52.99 42.08
CA GLN A 7 -25.20 -52.86 41.81
C GLN A 7 -24.96 -52.71 40.29
N PRO A 8 -24.21 -51.71 39.84
CA PRO A 8 -23.87 -51.56 38.42
C PRO A 8 -22.87 -52.63 37.96
N LEU A 9 -23.10 -53.11 36.73
CA LEU A 9 -22.38 -54.22 36.08
C LEU A 9 -20.86 -53.94 35.88
N PRO A 10 -20.00 -54.97 36.00
CA PRO A 10 -18.54 -54.83 36.06
C PRO A 10 -17.83 -54.52 34.72
N HIS A 11 -18.54 -54.38 33.60
CA HIS A 11 -17.92 -54.34 32.27
C HIS A 11 -17.55 -52.93 31.77
N ILE A 12 -17.88 -51.86 32.49
CA ILE A 12 -17.55 -50.47 32.07
C ILE A 12 -16.18 -50.02 32.61
N ARG A 13 -15.53 -50.81 33.49
CA ARG A 13 -14.25 -50.41 34.12
C ARG A 13 -13.05 -50.45 33.16
N ASN A 14 -13.11 -51.25 32.10
CA ASN A 14 -11.95 -51.47 31.21
C ASN A 14 -11.85 -50.46 30.05
N PHE A 15 -12.86 -49.62 29.83
CA PHE A 15 -12.81 -48.60 28.77
C PHE A 15 -12.15 -47.29 29.22
N MET A 16 -11.96 -47.08 30.53
CA MET A 16 -11.29 -45.89 31.07
C MET A 16 -9.78 -46.06 31.28
N SER A 17 -9.22 -47.27 31.21
CA SER A 17 -7.76 -47.49 31.36
C SER A 17 -7.00 -47.60 30.03
N ALA A 18 -7.70 -47.61 28.89
CA ALA A 18 -7.08 -47.71 27.56
C ALA A 18 -6.93 -46.35 26.85
N SER A 19 -7.38 -45.24 27.46
CA SER A 19 -7.32 -43.89 26.89
C SER A 19 -6.33 -42.97 27.61
N GLN A 20 -5.34 -43.51 28.35
CA GLN A 20 -4.33 -42.72 29.05
C GLN A 20 -2.88 -42.93 28.56
N ASN A 21 -2.64 -43.82 27.60
CA ASN A 21 -1.26 -44.17 27.22
C ASN A 21 -0.80 -43.64 25.85
N ASN A 22 -1.64 -42.91 25.10
CA ASN A 22 -1.27 -42.35 23.79
C ASN A 22 -1.67 -40.87 23.67
N MET A 23 -1.32 -40.09 24.69
CA MET A 23 -1.39 -38.63 24.63
C MET A 23 -0.04 -38.02 25.01
N GLU A 24 1.04 -38.56 24.45
CA GLU A 24 2.15 -37.68 24.09
C GLU A 24 1.59 -36.71 23.06
N THR A 25 1.41 -35.48 23.52
CA THR A 25 1.12 -34.37 22.64
C THR A 25 2.29 -34.29 21.66
N VAL A 26 2.06 -34.73 20.43
CA VAL A 26 2.89 -34.34 19.29
C VAL A 26 2.64 -32.84 19.09
N ILE A 27 3.21 -32.04 19.98
CA ILE A 27 3.36 -30.61 19.79
C ILE A 27 4.40 -30.52 18.67
N PRO A 28 4.01 -30.13 17.43
CA PRO A 28 5.01 -29.87 16.40
C PRO A 28 5.99 -28.85 17.01
N PRO A 29 7.31 -29.03 16.81
CA PRO A 29 8.30 -28.13 17.38
C PRO A 29 7.86 -26.71 17.07
N GLN A 30 7.70 -25.90 18.12
CA GLN A 30 7.38 -24.48 18.03
C GLN A 30 8.33 -23.90 17.00
N GLN A 31 7.84 -23.73 15.77
CA GLN A 31 8.56 -23.07 14.70
C GLN A 31 8.64 -21.63 15.18
N THR A 32 9.70 -21.33 15.92
CA THR A 32 10.11 -19.98 16.20
C THR A 32 10.14 -19.31 14.84
N ILE A 33 9.14 -18.49 14.55
CA ILE A 33 9.20 -17.58 13.41
C ILE A 33 10.38 -16.71 13.77
N LYS A 34 11.56 -17.09 13.27
CA LYS A 34 12.75 -16.27 13.33
C LYS A 34 12.34 -15.03 12.55
N ALA A 35 11.92 -14.00 13.27
CA ALA A 35 11.73 -12.68 12.72
C ALA A 35 13.11 -12.25 12.25
N THR A 36 13.44 -12.58 11.01
CA THR A 36 14.68 -12.13 10.40
C THR A 36 14.58 -10.61 10.36
N PRO A 37 15.57 -9.88 10.91
CA PRO A 37 15.57 -8.43 10.84
C PRO A 37 15.53 -8.05 9.35
N HIS A 38 14.37 -7.59 8.89
CA HIS A 38 14.19 -7.22 7.49
C HIS A 38 14.98 -5.93 7.27
N LYS A 39 16.22 -6.05 6.79
CA LYS A 39 16.97 -4.89 6.33
C LYS A 39 16.13 -4.22 5.24
N ALA A 40 15.64 -3.01 5.52
CA ALA A 40 14.84 -2.26 4.55
C ALA A 40 15.71 -1.98 3.32
N SER A 41 15.24 -2.40 2.15
CA SER A 41 15.90 -2.07 0.89
C SER A 41 15.65 -0.60 0.54
N SER A 42 16.47 -0.01 -0.34
CA SER A 42 16.23 1.36 -0.82
C SER A 42 14.84 1.50 -1.48
N VAL A 43 14.35 0.44 -2.14
CA VAL A 43 13.00 0.40 -2.72
C VAL A 43 11.92 0.45 -1.65
N ASP A 44 12.13 -0.22 -0.51
CA ASP A 44 11.18 -0.21 0.61
C ASP A 44 11.09 1.17 1.26
N VAL A 45 12.24 1.84 1.42
CA VAL A 45 12.30 3.22 1.96
C VAL A 45 11.57 4.19 1.03
N ILE A 46 11.85 4.13 -0.28
CA ILE A 46 11.18 4.99 -1.26
C ILE A 46 9.67 4.70 -1.32
N SER A 47 9.28 3.42 -1.27
CA SER A 47 7.86 3.03 -1.26
C SER A 47 7.15 3.57 -0.01
N ALA A 48 7.79 3.52 1.16
CA ALA A 48 7.23 4.09 2.39
C ALA A 48 7.03 5.61 2.29
N LEU A 49 7.97 6.34 1.68
CA LEU A 49 7.83 7.78 1.44
C LEU A 49 6.67 8.09 0.47
N LEU A 50 6.51 7.30 -0.60
CA LEU A 50 5.38 7.44 -1.54
C LEU A 50 4.05 7.07 -0.88
N ILE A 51 4.00 6.03 -0.05
CA ILE A 51 2.80 5.66 0.72
C ILE A 51 2.39 6.82 1.63
N LEU A 52 3.34 7.40 2.37
CA LEU A 52 3.07 8.54 3.24
C LEU A 52 2.53 9.73 2.44
N LEU A 53 3.15 10.03 1.30
CA LEU A 53 2.70 11.07 0.38
C LEU A 53 1.25 10.85 -0.05
N TRP A 54 0.93 9.65 -0.56
CA TRP A 54 -0.40 9.35 -1.10
C TRP A 54 -1.48 9.34 -0.03
N ILE A 55 -1.20 8.75 1.15
CA ILE A 55 -2.12 8.76 2.28
C ILE A 55 -2.39 10.20 2.73
N TYR A 56 -1.34 10.99 2.91
CA TYR A 56 -1.50 12.39 3.30
C TYR A 56 -2.31 13.18 2.27
N ALA A 57 -1.98 13.03 0.98
CA ALA A 57 -2.68 13.71 -0.11
C ALA A 57 -4.17 13.35 -0.15
N ALA A 58 -4.51 12.06 0.02
CA ALA A 58 -5.89 11.60 0.02
C ALA A 58 -6.65 12.08 1.26
N LEU A 59 -6.06 11.88 2.45
CA LEU A 59 -6.69 12.26 3.71
C LEU A 59 -6.95 13.77 3.77
N SER A 60 -6.00 14.59 3.33
CA SER A 60 -6.19 16.05 3.32
C SER A 60 -7.38 16.51 2.46
N LYS A 61 -7.74 15.74 1.41
CA LYS A 61 -8.91 16.02 0.57
C LYS A 61 -10.20 15.45 1.16
N LEU A 62 -10.13 14.30 1.83
CA LEU A 62 -11.29 13.64 2.42
C LEU A 62 -11.72 14.28 3.75
N THR A 63 -10.79 14.78 4.55
CA THR A 63 -11.09 15.42 5.84
C THR A 63 -11.72 16.79 5.69
N ASP A 64 -11.38 17.53 4.64
CA ASP A 64 -11.96 18.83 4.29
C ASP A 64 -12.53 18.77 2.85
N TYR A 65 -13.53 17.90 2.69
CA TYR A 65 -14.13 17.60 1.38
C TYR A 65 -14.72 18.84 0.71
N ASP A 66 -15.41 19.69 1.46
CA ASP A 66 -16.04 20.90 0.91
C ASP A 66 -15.01 21.85 0.33
N GLU A 67 -13.86 22.00 0.99
CA GLU A 67 -12.74 22.74 0.43
C GLU A 67 -12.15 22.05 -0.80
N ALA A 68 -11.86 20.75 -0.72
CA ALA A 68 -11.31 20.01 -1.84
C ALA A 68 -12.19 20.13 -3.09
N ARG A 69 -13.52 20.09 -2.89
CA ARG A 69 -14.52 20.34 -3.93
C ARG A 69 -14.46 21.76 -4.47
N ARG A 70 -14.44 22.79 -3.61
CA ARG A 70 -14.30 24.21 -4.04
C ARG A 70 -13.02 24.43 -4.85
N GLN A 71 -11.90 23.87 -4.41
CA GLN A 71 -10.62 23.99 -5.10
C GLN A 71 -10.64 23.29 -6.46
N MET A 72 -11.26 22.12 -6.54
CA MET A 72 -11.41 21.37 -7.79
C MET A 72 -12.33 22.11 -8.79
N LEU A 73 -13.43 22.70 -8.32
CA LEU A 73 -14.33 23.52 -9.14
C LEU A 73 -13.67 24.80 -9.66
N ASN A 74 -12.68 25.33 -8.94
CA ASN A 74 -11.89 26.47 -9.38
C ASN A 74 -10.82 26.13 -10.44
N GLN A 75 -10.59 24.84 -10.71
CA GLN A 75 -9.68 24.41 -11.78
C GLN A 75 -10.25 24.73 -13.17
N VAL A 76 -9.49 24.42 -14.21
CA VAL A 76 -9.87 24.68 -15.61
C VAL A 76 -10.76 23.58 -16.21
N PHE A 77 -11.37 22.75 -15.36
CA PHE A 77 -12.24 21.65 -15.77
C PHE A 77 -13.71 22.07 -15.83
N PRO A 78 -14.52 21.48 -16.72
CA PRO A 78 -15.97 21.59 -16.64
C PRO A 78 -16.49 21.10 -15.29
N VAL A 79 -17.57 21.71 -14.79
CA VAL A 79 -18.15 21.41 -13.47
C VAL A 79 -18.35 19.91 -13.24
N HIS A 80 -18.94 19.20 -14.20
CA HIS A 80 -19.18 17.76 -14.09
C HIS A 80 -17.88 16.93 -13.98
N VAL A 81 -16.81 17.33 -14.67
CA VAL A 81 -15.49 16.68 -14.57
C VAL A 81 -14.87 16.97 -13.20
N ALA A 82 -14.96 18.22 -12.73
CA ALA A 82 -14.45 18.62 -11.44
C ALA A 82 -15.09 17.80 -10.29
N GLU A 83 -16.42 17.62 -10.29
CA GLU A 83 -17.12 16.80 -9.29
C GLU A 83 -16.62 15.35 -9.27
N ILE A 84 -16.41 14.75 -10.46
CA ILE A 84 -15.89 13.38 -10.58
C ILE A 84 -14.45 13.34 -10.02
N LEU A 85 -13.61 14.30 -10.40
CA LEU A 85 -12.22 14.36 -9.95
C LEU A 85 -12.09 14.58 -8.44
N THR A 86 -13.02 15.30 -7.80
CA THR A 86 -13.02 15.49 -6.34
C THR A 86 -13.04 14.16 -5.59
N TRP A 87 -13.70 13.13 -6.12
CA TRP A 87 -13.69 11.77 -5.55
C TRP A 87 -12.62 10.86 -6.16
N LEU A 88 -12.44 10.94 -7.48
CA LEU A 88 -11.55 10.04 -8.20
C LEU A 88 -10.09 10.21 -7.82
N VAL A 89 -9.65 11.46 -7.59
CA VAL A 89 -8.27 11.77 -7.19
C VAL A 89 -7.92 11.13 -5.84
N PRO A 90 -8.61 11.41 -4.72
CA PRO A 90 -8.30 10.78 -3.45
C PRO A 90 -8.49 9.25 -3.46
N ALA A 91 -9.45 8.72 -4.22
CA ALA A 91 -9.59 7.28 -4.39
C ALA A 91 -8.36 6.65 -5.06
N THR A 92 -7.85 7.28 -6.13
CA THR A 92 -6.64 6.83 -6.83
C THR A 92 -5.43 6.88 -5.90
N GLU A 93 -5.29 7.95 -5.12
CA GLU A 93 -4.20 8.12 -4.15
C GLU A 93 -4.21 6.98 -3.10
N LEU A 94 -5.37 6.63 -2.54
CA LEU A 94 -5.49 5.50 -1.61
C LEU A 94 -5.18 4.14 -2.26
N VAL A 95 -5.62 3.93 -3.51
CA VAL A 95 -5.31 2.70 -4.26
C VAL A 95 -3.80 2.58 -4.47
N LEU A 96 -3.12 3.66 -4.85
CA LEU A 96 -1.66 3.67 -5.01
C LEU A 96 -0.95 3.36 -3.70
N ALA A 97 -1.38 3.95 -2.58
CA ALA A 97 -0.85 3.63 -1.26
C ALA A 97 -1.00 2.12 -0.96
N ALA A 98 -2.18 1.55 -1.19
CA ALA A 98 -2.42 0.12 -1.00
C ALA A 98 -1.53 -0.76 -1.91
N CYS A 99 -1.42 -0.43 -3.21
CA CYS A 99 -0.57 -1.17 -4.14
C CYS A 99 0.91 -1.18 -3.70
N LEU A 100 1.42 -0.05 -3.20
CA LEU A 100 2.81 0.06 -2.75
C LEU A 100 3.12 -0.76 -1.48
N THR A 101 2.10 -1.07 -0.66
CA THR A 101 2.29 -1.92 0.54
C THR A 101 2.48 -3.40 0.19
N TRP A 102 1.92 -3.85 -0.94
CA TRP A 102 1.89 -5.25 -1.30
C TRP A 102 2.98 -5.59 -2.32
N LYS A 103 3.97 -6.42 -1.95
CA LYS A 103 5.15 -6.77 -2.77
C LYS A 103 4.88 -7.10 -4.26
N PRO A 104 3.95 -8.00 -4.65
CA PRO A 104 3.57 -8.23 -6.05
C PRO A 104 3.05 -6.99 -6.77
N LEU A 105 2.40 -6.06 -6.07
CA LEU A 105 1.84 -4.83 -6.64
C LEU A 105 2.79 -3.63 -6.49
N GLN A 106 3.95 -3.80 -5.85
CA GLN A 106 4.88 -2.70 -5.57
C GLN A 106 5.44 -2.09 -6.87
N LEU A 107 5.87 -2.91 -7.83
CA LEU A 107 6.36 -2.41 -9.13
C LEU A 107 5.28 -1.66 -9.93
N PRO A 108 4.08 -2.24 -10.18
CA PRO A 108 3.03 -1.49 -10.89
C PRO A 108 2.58 -0.26 -10.08
N GLY A 109 2.57 -0.32 -8.75
CA GLY A 109 2.29 0.84 -7.89
C GLY A 109 3.32 1.96 -8.01
N LEU A 110 4.61 1.63 -8.13
CA LEU A 110 5.68 2.60 -8.39
C LEU A 110 5.52 3.25 -9.77
N ILE A 111 5.26 2.44 -10.81
CA ILE A 111 5.02 2.94 -12.18
C ILE A 111 3.79 3.87 -12.20
N ALA A 112 2.68 3.45 -11.60
CA ALA A 112 1.46 4.25 -11.54
C ALA A 112 1.66 5.54 -10.72
N SER A 113 2.45 5.48 -9.62
CA SER A 113 2.84 6.67 -8.87
C SER A 113 3.66 7.64 -9.72
N LEU A 114 4.62 7.14 -10.50
CA LEU A 114 5.42 7.96 -11.41
C LEU A 114 4.53 8.65 -12.46
N VAL A 115 3.64 7.90 -13.11
CA VAL A 115 2.70 8.43 -14.10
C VAL A 115 1.82 9.52 -13.49
N LEU A 116 1.26 9.29 -12.31
CA LEU A 116 0.39 10.27 -11.65
C LEU A 116 1.14 11.54 -11.26
N LEU A 117 2.35 11.40 -10.70
CA LEU A 117 3.21 12.55 -10.35
C LEU A 117 3.60 13.38 -11.57
N ILE A 118 3.94 12.73 -12.69
CA ILE A 118 4.23 13.43 -13.95
C ILE A 118 2.98 14.12 -14.49
N THR A 119 1.81 13.46 -14.43
CA THR A 119 0.54 14.04 -14.86
C THR A 119 0.22 15.32 -14.08
N PHE A 120 0.33 15.28 -12.75
CA PHE A 120 0.15 16.47 -11.92
C PHE A 120 1.19 17.56 -12.19
N SER A 121 2.44 17.18 -12.44
CA SER A 121 3.52 18.12 -12.76
C SER A 121 3.27 18.83 -14.10
N LEU A 122 2.86 18.10 -15.14
CA LEU A 122 2.52 18.66 -16.44
C LEU A 122 1.31 19.60 -16.32
N TYR A 123 0.28 19.21 -15.58
CA TYR A 123 -0.87 20.06 -15.33
C TYR A 123 -0.46 21.39 -14.67
N ILE A 124 0.38 21.34 -13.63
CA ILE A 124 0.89 22.55 -12.96
C ILE A 124 1.70 23.40 -13.96
N ALA A 125 2.61 22.79 -14.72
CA ALA A 125 3.45 23.52 -15.68
C ALA A 125 2.64 24.24 -16.76
N ILE A 126 1.62 23.59 -17.34
CA ILE A 126 0.72 24.19 -18.34
C ILE A 126 -0.12 25.31 -17.69
N THR A 127 -0.55 25.10 -16.45
CA THR A 127 -1.32 26.12 -15.72
C THR A 127 -0.48 27.37 -15.46
N MET A 128 0.81 27.22 -15.19
CA MET A 128 1.74 28.33 -14.96
C MET A 128 2.11 29.10 -16.24
N SER A 129 1.99 28.50 -17.43
CA SER A 129 2.25 29.20 -18.69
C SER A 129 1.13 30.17 -19.09
N ASN A 130 0.11 30.34 -18.24
CA ASN A 130 -1.07 31.16 -18.49
C ASN A 130 -1.87 30.74 -19.74
N ALA A 131 -1.74 29.47 -20.15
CA ALA A 131 -2.41 28.92 -21.34
C ALA A 131 -3.95 29.05 -21.27
N PHE A 132 -4.52 29.17 -20.06
CA PHE A 132 -5.96 29.23 -19.82
C PHE A 132 -6.49 30.64 -19.49
N GLY A 133 -5.64 31.69 -19.56
CA GLY A 133 -6.04 33.08 -19.31
C GLY A 133 -6.34 33.43 -17.84
N ARG A 134 -6.21 32.47 -16.93
CA ARG A 134 -6.28 32.65 -15.47
C ARG A 134 -5.46 31.57 -14.77
N THR A 135 -4.90 31.90 -13.60
CA THR A 135 -4.21 30.92 -12.75
C THR A 135 -5.20 30.37 -11.71
N PRO A 136 -5.68 29.11 -11.81
CA PRO A 136 -6.58 28.49 -10.83
C PRO A 136 -5.84 28.24 -9.51
N CYS A 137 -6.52 28.34 -8.37
CA CYS A 137 -5.91 28.17 -7.04
C CYS A 137 -5.19 26.82 -6.86
N SER A 138 -4.17 26.77 -5.99
CA SER A 138 -3.45 25.53 -5.68
C SER A 138 -4.36 24.52 -4.96
N CYS A 139 -4.54 23.32 -5.52
CA CYS A 139 -5.33 22.21 -4.95
C CYS A 139 -4.55 21.36 -3.91
N GLY A 140 -3.62 21.96 -3.18
CA GLY A 140 -2.58 21.26 -2.41
C GLY A 140 -2.95 20.72 -1.01
N GLY A 141 -4.22 20.77 -0.56
CA GLY A 141 -4.58 20.32 0.80
C GLY A 141 -4.02 21.23 1.92
N ILE A 142 -3.55 20.70 3.06
CA ILE A 142 -2.88 21.52 4.12
C ILE A 142 -1.59 22.20 3.63
N ILE A 143 -1.07 21.74 2.49
CA ILE A 143 0.02 22.38 1.74
C ILE A 143 -0.52 23.55 0.86
N LYS A 144 -1.72 24.06 1.15
CA LYS A 144 -2.32 25.28 0.56
C LYS A 144 -1.37 26.50 0.51
N HIS A 145 -0.32 26.50 1.33
CA HIS A 145 0.68 27.56 1.39
C HIS A 145 1.88 27.38 0.44
N LEU A 146 2.03 26.24 -0.25
CA LEU A 146 3.08 26.13 -1.27
C LEU A 146 2.66 26.84 -2.55
N GLY A 147 3.57 27.64 -3.09
CA GLY A 147 3.42 28.19 -4.43
C GLY A 147 3.52 27.09 -5.50
N TYR A 148 3.05 27.38 -6.72
CA TYR A 148 3.06 26.43 -7.84
C TYR A 148 4.45 25.86 -8.12
N TRP A 149 5.50 26.69 -8.05
CA TRP A 149 6.88 26.25 -8.21
C TRP A 149 7.30 25.21 -7.17
N GLN A 150 6.89 25.39 -5.91
CA GLN A 150 7.22 24.47 -4.84
C GLN A 150 6.44 23.16 -4.99
N HIS A 151 5.17 23.21 -5.38
CA HIS A 151 4.40 22.00 -5.71
C HIS A 151 4.99 21.23 -6.89
N LEU A 152 5.40 21.93 -7.95
CA LEU A 152 6.05 21.33 -9.10
C LEU A 152 7.36 20.65 -8.68
N ALA A 153 8.22 21.35 -7.95
CA ALA A 153 9.49 20.80 -7.44
C ALA A 153 9.26 19.59 -6.54
N PHE A 154 8.26 19.64 -5.67
CA PHE A 154 7.88 18.54 -4.79
C PHE A 154 7.43 17.30 -5.59
N ASN A 155 6.55 17.47 -6.57
CA ASN A 155 6.13 16.36 -7.43
C ASN A 155 7.29 15.77 -8.23
N LEU A 156 8.17 16.61 -8.79
CA LEU A 156 9.34 16.16 -9.54
C LEU A 156 10.35 15.42 -8.66
N PHE A 157 10.52 15.83 -7.41
CA PHE A 157 11.34 15.11 -6.44
C PHE A 157 10.81 13.69 -6.20
N PHE A 158 9.52 13.54 -5.91
CA PHE A 158 8.92 12.22 -5.73
C PHE A 158 8.87 11.40 -7.03
N ALA A 159 8.72 12.04 -8.19
CA ALA A 159 8.78 11.37 -9.48
C ALA A 159 10.19 10.78 -9.70
N ALA A 160 11.25 11.53 -9.41
CA ALA A 160 12.62 11.05 -9.49
C ALA A 160 12.87 9.88 -8.54
N LEU A 161 12.39 9.95 -7.29
CA LEU A 161 12.48 8.83 -6.34
C LEU A 161 11.77 7.58 -6.88
N SER A 162 10.55 7.73 -7.42
CA SER A 162 9.80 6.63 -8.00
C SER A 162 10.54 6.00 -9.18
N ALA A 163 11.11 6.80 -10.08
CA ALA A 163 11.93 6.32 -11.19
C ALA A 163 13.16 5.53 -10.72
N ILE A 164 13.88 6.01 -9.70
CA ILE A 164 15.03 5.32 -9.11
C ILE A 164 14.61 3.95 -8.53
N ALA A 165 13.49 3.91 -7.79
CA ALA A 165 12.97 2.67 -7.23
C ALA A 165 12.55 1.65 -8.31
N ILE A 166 11.97 2.11 -9.43
CA ILE A 166 11.62 1.26 -10.57
C ILE A 166 12.88 0.62 -11.16
N VAL A 167 13.93 1.41 -11.42
CA VAL A 167 15.20 0.92 -11.98
C VAL A 167 15.84 -0.12 -11.05
N PHE A 168 15.86 0.13 -9.74
CA PHE A 168 16.41 -0.82 -8.77
C PHE A 168 15.59 -2.12 -8.68
N THR A 169 14.27 -2.02 -8.75
CA THR A 169 13.37 -3.18 -8.76
C THR A 169 13.62 -4.07 -9.98
N ILE A 170 13.70 -3.48 -11.18
CA ILE A 170 13.94 -4.22 -12.43
C ILE A 170 15.32 -4.87 -12.44
N LYS A 171 16.37 -4.15 -12.03
CA LYS A 171 17.74 -4.68 -11.98
C LYS A 171 17.87 -5.87 -11.03
N SER A 172 17.17 -5.83 -9.89
CA SER A 172 17.18 -6.92 -8.90
C SER A 172 16.40 -8.16 -9.38
N GLY A 173 15.39 -7.98 -10.24
CA GLY A 173 14.65 -9.08 -10.88
C GLY A 173 15.47 -9.83 -11.93
N GLY A 174 16.34 -9.13 -12.68
CA GLY A 174 17.14 -9.71 -13.76
C GLY A 174 18.28 -10.64 -13.32
N GLN A 175 18.81 -10.50 -12.11
CA GLN A 175 19.95 -11.32 -11.63
C GLN A 175 19.57 -12.76 -11.22
N LYS A 176 18.29 -13.09 -11.05
CA LYS A 176 17.86 -14.43 -10.61
C LYS A 176 17.91 -15.50 -11.72
N GLY A 177 18.18 -15.13 -12.97
CA GLY A 177 18.10 -16.03 -14.13
C GLY A 177 19.41 -16.69 -14.61
N THR A 178 20.58 -16.33 -14.08
CA THR A 178 21.88 -16.76 -14.64
C THR A 178 22.68 -17.76 -13.78
N SER A 179 22.14 -18.23 -12.66
CA SER A 179 22.81 -19.21 -11.79
C SER A 179 22.13 -20.58 -11.88
N GLY A 180 22.18 -21.22 -13.06
CA GLY A 180 21.49 -22.50 -13.26
C GLY A 180 21.87 -23.27 -14.52
N ARG A 181 23.08 -23.09 -15.07
CA ARG A 181 23.58 -23.98 -16.13
C ARG A 181 25.07 -24.26 -15.96
N LYS A 182 25.37 -25.18 -15.05
CA LYS A 182 26.54 -26.06 -15.13
C LYS A 182 26.02 -27.48 -15.08
N GLU A 183 25.64 -28.00 -16.23
CA GLU A 183 25.75 -29.44 -16.48
C GLU A 183 27.09 -29.62 -17.18
N GLU A 184 27.97 -30.35 -16.52
CA GLU A 184 29.32 -30.74 -16.91
C GLU A 184 29.36 -32.27 -16.76
N PRO A 185 30.24 -32.97 -17.49
CA PRO A 185 30.36 -33.10 -18.94
C PRO A 185 29.69 -34.37 -19.48
#